data_AF-A0A527FNR1-F1
#
_entry.id   AF-A0A527FNR1-F1
#
_cell.length_a   1.000
_cell.length_b   1.000
_cell.length_c   1.000
_cell.angle_alpha   90.00
_cell.angle_beta   90.00
_cell.angle_gamma   90.00
#
_symmetry.space_group_name_H-M   'P 1'
#
loop_
_entity.id
_entity.type
_entity.pdbx_description
1 polymer ?
#
loop_
_entity_poly.entity_id
_entity_poly.type
_entity_poly.pdbx_seq_one_letter_code
_entity_poly.pdbx_strand_id
1 'polypeptide(L)' 'SEYRLMRADDPFAEPKLVSPREIGLQYELEEGGDIFFILTNADGAKDFKIMTAPASDPVRANWQELVPHEPGRL' A
#
# COMPACT_ATOMS: atom_id res chain seq x y z
N SER A 1 2.03 9.11 3.92
CA SER A 1 0.60 9.02 3.54
C SER A 1 -0.20 8.27 4.59
N GLU A 2 -1.54 8.35 4.56
CA GLU A 2 -2.43 7.43 5.31
C GLU A 2 -3.68 7.16 4.48
N TYR A 3 -4.03 5.89 4.29
CA TYR A 3 -5.25 5.45 3.60
C TYR A 3 -6.13 4.63 4.54
N ARG A 4 -7.43 4.82 4.40
CA ARG A 4 -8.47 3.98 4.98
C ARG A 4 -9.42 3.54 3.89
N LEU A 5 -9.72 2.25 3.83
CA LEU A 5 -10.56 1.65 2.79
C LEU A 5 -11.91 1.25 3.38
N MET A 6 -12.98 1.50 2.64
CA MET A 6 -14.32 1.03 2.96
C MET A 6 -14.83 0.17 1.83
N ARG A 7 -15.63 -0.83 2.17
CA ARG A 7 -16.32 -1.65 1.18
C ARG A 7 -17.34 -0.79 0.43
N ALA A 8 -17.25 -0.76 -0.89
CA ALA A 8 -18.17 0.04 -1.72
C ALA A 8 -19.62 -0.47 -1.73
N ASP A 9 -19.82 -1.76 -1.40
CA ASP A 9 -21.13 -2.41 -1.33
C ASP A 9 -21.82 -2.29 0.05
N ASP A 10 -21.15 -1.72 1.05
CA ASP A 10 -21.70 -1.49 2.38
C ASP A 10 -21.44 -0.04 2.85
N PRO A 11 -22.45 0.84 2.79
CA PRO A 11 -22.31 2.24 3.18
C PRO A 11 -22.09 2.43 4.69
N PHE A 12 -22.26 1.39 5.50
CA PHE A 12 -22.02 1.42 6.95
C PHE A 12 -20.75 0.70 7.37
N ALA A 13 -19.96 0.19 6.41
CA ALA A 13 -18.71 -0.48 6.70
C ALA A 13 -17.74 0.46 7.43
N GLU A 14 -17.10 -0.06 8.47
CA GLU A 14 -16.04 0.68 9.16
C GLU A 14 -14.80 0.81 8.26
N PRO A 15 -14.22 2.01 8.11
CA PRO A 15 -12.98 2.19 7.37
C PRO A 15 -11.84 1.38 7.97
N LYS A 16 -11.24 0.49 7.17
CA LYS A 16 -10.07 -0.30 7.53
C LYS A 16 -8.79 0.48 7.23
N LEU A 17 -7.96 0.65 8.24
CA LEU A 17 -6.65 1.30 8.10
C LEU A 17 -5.68 0.38 7.34
N VAL A 18 -5.01 0.93 6.33
CA VAL A 18 -4.01 0.20 5.52
C VAL A 18 -2.65 0.20 6.22
N SER A 19 -2.13 1.39 6.54
CA SER A 19 -0.93 1.55 7.33
C SER A 19 -1.04 2.87 8.11
N PRO A 20 -0.74 2.88 9.42
CA PRO A 20 -0.65 4.12 10.18
C PRO A 20 0.31 5.10 9.52
N ARG A 21 0.04 6.40 9.65
CA ARG A 21 0.96 7.44 9.21
C ARG A 21 2.31 7.31 9.91
N GLU A 22 3.37 7.35 9.10
CA GLU A 22 4.76 7.48 9.54
C GLU A 22 5.43 8.65 8.80
N ILE A 23 6.25 9.44 9.52
CA ILE A 23 6.92 10.61 8.94
C ILE A 23 7.96 10.14 7.91
N GLY A 24 7.94 10.72 6.72
CA GLY A 24 8.84 10.35 5.63
C GLY A 24 8.40 9.12 4.83
N LEU A 25 7.42 8.35 5.33
CA LEU A 25 6.85 7.22 4.60
C LEU A 25 5.76 7.67 3.63
N GLN A 26 5.95 7.33 2.37
CA GLN A 26 5.04 7.56 1.26
C GLN A 26 4.58 6.22 0.70
N TYR A 27 3.29 6.15 0.40
CA TYR A 27 2.71 5.05 -0.33
C TYR A 27 1.45 5.51 -1.06
N GLU A 28 1.16 4.86 -2.17
CA GLU A 28 -0.04 5.01 -3.00
C GLU A 28 -0.62 3.63 -3.29
N LEU A 29 -1.94 3.55 -3.50
CA LEU A 29 -2.66 2.31 -3.75
C LEU A 29 -3.32 2.36 -5.12
N GLU A 30 -3.14 1.30 -5.90
CA GLU A 30 -3.82 1.07 -7.18
C GLU A 30 -4.54 -0.27 -7.15
N GLU A 31 -5.80 -0.31 -7.59
CA GLU A 31 -6.62 -1.53 -7.60
C GLU A 31 -6.19 -2.50 -8.70
N GLY A 32 -6.03 -3.77 -8.35
CA GLY A 32 -5.64 -4.87 -9.25
C GLY A 32 -6.60 -6.06 -9.20
N GLY A 33 -7.87 -5.84 -8.83
CA GLY A 33 -8.84 -6.91 -8.56
C GLY A 33 -8.71 -7.42 -7.12
N ASP A 34 -8.25 -8.65 -6.94
CA ASP A 34 -8.11 -9.29 -5.62
C ASP A 34 -6.88 -8.80 -4.82
N ILE A 35 -6.07 -7.93 -5.43
CA ILE A 35 -4.88 -7.33 -4.83
C ILE A 35 -4.85 -5.82 -5.04
N PHE A 36 -4.09 -5.13 -4.21
CA PHE A 36 -3.60 -3.78 -4.47
C PHE A 36 -2.16 -3.83 -4.95
N PHE A 37 -1.83 -2.99 -5.93
CA PHE A 37 -0.46 -2.58 -6.20
C PHE A 37 -0.13 -1.35 -5.35
N ILE A 38 1.07 -1.36 -4.77
CA ILE A 38 1.46 -0.38 -3.77
C ILE A 38 2.81 0.20 -4.15
N LEU A 39 2.82 1.45 -4.63
CA LEU A 39 4.04 2.20 -4.85
C LEU A 39 4.48 2.80 -3.51
N THR A 40 5.68 2.49 -3.02
CA THR A 40 6.11 2.94 -1.68
C THR A 40 7.60 3.18 -1.56
N ASN A 41 8.00 4.13 -0.71
CA ASN A 41 9.41 4.39 -0.36
C ASN A 41 9.87 3.68 0.93
N ALA A 42 9.10 2.72 1.42
CA ALA A 42 9.38 2.03 2.67
C ALA A 42 10.70 1.25 2.64
N ASP A 43 11.21 0.90 3.82
CA ASP A 43 12.39 0.06 3.99
C ASP A 43 13.66 0.63 3.32
N GLY A 44 13.73 1.97 3.20
CA GLY A 44 14.86 2.68 2.59
C GLY A 44 14.80 2.79 1.06
N ALA A 45 13.69 2.41 0.42
CA ALA A 45 13.48 2.51 -1.02
C ALA A 45 13.25 3.98 -1.47
N LYS A 46 14.29 4.81 -1.45
CA LYS A 46 14.17 6.23 -1.83
C LYS A 46 13.66 6.42 -3.25
N ASP A 47 14.04 5.53 -4.15
CA ASP A 47 13.58 5.50 -5.54
C ASP A 47 12.34 4.60 -5.73
N PHE A 48 11.62 4.38 -4.63
CA PHE A 48 10.42 3.57 -4.53
C PHE A 48 10.61 2.10 -4.90
N LYS A 49 9.62 1.29 -4.55
CA LYS A 49 9.43 -0.08 -4.96
C LYS A 49 7.95 -0.36 -5.12
N ILE A 50 7.62 -1.47 -5.79
CA ILE A 50 6.23 -1.92 -5.91
C ILE A 50 6.05 -3.13 -5.01
N MET A 51 5.10 -3.01 -4.09
CA MET A 51 4.61 -4.10 -3.26
C MET A 51 3.18 -4.47 -3.71
N THR A 52 2.70 -5.61 -3.24
CA THR A 52 1.30 -6.04 -3.40
C THR A 52 0.73 -6.45 -2.05
N ALA A 53 -0.58 -6.34 -1.89
CA ALA A 53 -1.29 -6.89 -0.73
C ALA A 53 -2.70 -7.37 -1.14
N PRO A 54 -3.28 -8.36 -0.45
CA PRO A 54 -4.66 -8.77 -0.71
C PRO A 54 -5.64 -7.61 -0.51
N ALA A 55 -6.59 -7.43 -1.43
CA ALA A 55 -7.60 -6.37 -1.32
C ALA A 55 -8.52 -6.55 -0.10
N SER A 56 -8.71 -7.80 0.35
CA SER A 56 -9.45 -8.16 1.56
C SER A 56 -8.70 -7.82 2.85
N ASP A 57 -7.37 -7.79 2.81
CA ASP A 57 -6.53 -7.47 3.97
C ASP A 57 -5.24 -6.72 3.60
N PRO A 58 -5.34 -5.43 3.24
CA PRO A 58 -4.22 -4.66 2.70
C PRO A 58 -3.31 -4.06 3.77
N VAL A 59 -3.36 -4.57 5.01
CA VAL A 59 -2.53 -4.07 6.10
C VAL A 59 -1.04 -4.20 5.77
N ARG A 60 -0.21 -3.27 6.25
CA ARG A 60 1.24 -3.24 5.97
C ARG A 60 1.96 -4.58 6.21
N ALA A 61 1.51 -5.37 7.19
CA ALA A 61 2.06 -6.69 7.49
C ALA A 61 1.90 -7.71 6.35
N ASN A 62 0.92 -7.52 5.45
CA ASN A 62 0.65 -8.39 4.32
C ASN A 62 1.29 -7.91 3.01
N TRP A 63 2.09 -6.83 3.05
CA TRP A 63 2.73 -6.30 1.86
C TRP A 63 3.85 -7.24 1.42
N GLN A 64 3.80 -7.68 0.17
CA GLN A 64 4.78 -8.55 -0.45
C GLN A 64 5.44 -7.85 -1.63
N GLU A 65 6.75 -7.95 -1.73
CA GLU A 65 7.51 -7.29 -2.79
C GLU A 65 7.20 -7.89 -4.16
N LEU A 66 6.92 -7.03 -5.15
CA LEU A 66 6.68 -7.41 -6.54
C LEU A 66 7.81 -6.90 -7.45
N VAL A 67 8.16 -5.61 -7.31
CA VAL A 67 9.31 -5.00 -8.00
C VAL A 67 10.22 -4.42 -6.92
N PRO A 68 11.42 -4.98 -6.72
CA PRO A 68 12.34 -4.49 -5.70
C PRO A 68 12.81 -3.07 -6.03
N HIS A 69 13.29 -2.38 -5.01
CA HIS A 69 13.93 -1.08 -5.17
C HIS A 69 15.24 -1.19 -5.95
N GLU A 70 15.44 -0.28 -6.91
CA GLU A 70 16.68 -0.12 -7.66
C GLU A 70 17.24 1.30 -7.46
N PRO A 71 18.39 1.47 -6.78
CA PRO A 71 18.97 2.79 -6.54
C PRO A 71 19.27 3.57 -7.83
N GLY A 72 18.91 4.85 -7.87
CA GLY A 72 19.15 5.77 -8.99
C GLY A 72 18.17 5.64 -10.15
N ARG A 73 16.99 5.03 -9.94
CA ARG A 73 15.97 4.78 -10.97
C ARG A 73 14.89 5.87 -11.12
N LEU A 74 15.06 7.07 -10.56
CA LEU A 74 14.11 8.19 -10.66
C LEU A 74 14.77 9.52 -11.06
#